data_AF-A0A553UG18-F1
#
_entry.id   AF-A0A553UG18-F1
#
_cell.length_a   1.000
_cell.length_b   1.000
_cell.length_c   1.000
_cell.angle_alpha   90.00
_cell.angle_beta   90.00
_cell.angle_gamma   90.00
#
_symmetry.space_group_name_H-M   'P 1'
#
loop_
_entity.id
_entity.type
_entity.pdbx_description
1 polymer ?
#
loop_
_entity_poly.entity_id
_entity_poly.type
_entity_poly.pdbx_seq_one_letter_code
_entity_poly.pdbx_strand_id
1 'polypeptide(L)' 'MLTPYLNQVFNADALGFMQGLPNACIDCVCIDPPYCSGGVKSLNARNAST' A
#
# COMPACT_ATOMS: atom_id res chain seq x y z
N MET A 1 -5.35 15.32 18.06
CA MET A 1 -6.66 14.71 17.74
C MET A 1 -6.56 14.05 16.38
N LEU A 2 -6.82 12.74 16.30
CA LEU A 2 -6.71 11.95 15.06
C LEU A 2 -8.01 11.90 14.23
N THR A 3 -9.04 12.62 14.66
CA THR A 3 -10.35 12.71 14.01
C THR A 3 -10.29 13.00 12.49
N PRO A 4 -9.35 13.84 11.99
CA PRO A 4 -9.18 14.04 10.55
C PRO A 4 -8.71 12.82 9.75
N TYR A 5 -8.21 11.77 10.41
CA TYR A 5 -7.68 10.56 9.76
C TYR A 5 -8.61 9.35 9.89
N LEU A 6 -9.66 9.44 10.70
CA LEU A 6 -10.57 8.33 10.93
C LEU A 6 -11.38 8.02 9.66
N ASN A 7 -11.34 6.76 9.22
CA ASN A 7 -12.06 6.25 8.05
C ASN A 7 -11.82 7.05 6.76
N GLN A 8 -10.59 7.56 6.58
CA GLN A 8 -10.20 8.32 5.40
C GLN A 8 -9.41 7.48 4.39
N VAL A 9 -9.53 7.88 3.12
CA VAL A 9 -8.70 7.35 2.02
C VAL A 9 -7.89 8.49 1.46
N PHE A 10 -6.58 8.29 1.35
CA PHE A 10 -5.65 9.29 0.84
C PHE A 10 -5.06 8.81 -0.50
N ASN A 11 -5.14 9.67 -1.52
CA ASN A 11 -4.40 9.46 -2.76
C ASN A 11 -3.04 10.16 -2.65
N ALA A 12 -1.99 9.40 -2.34
CA ALA A 12 -0.64 9.91 -2.11
C ALA A 12 0.42 8.83 -2.35
N ASP A 13 1.67 9.27 -2.50
CA ASP A 13 2.83 8.40 -2.28
C ASP A 13 2.91 8.02 -0.79
N ALA A 14 3.05 6.72 -0.51
CA ALA A 14 3.01 6.21 0.85
C ALA A 14 4.18 6.73 1.71
N LEU A 15 5.38 6.82 1.14
CA LEU A 15 6.57 7.25 1.89
C LEU A 15 6.46 8.73 2.30
N GLY A 16 6.14 9.60 1.34
CA GLY A 16 5.96 11.03 1.59
C GLY A 16 4.78 11.31 2.52
N PHE A 17 3.67 10.58 2.39
CA PHE A 17 2.52 10.73 3.28
C PHE A 17 2.86 10.33 4.71
N MET A 18 3.46 9.15 4.91
CA MET A 18 3.75 8.63 6.26
C MET A 18 4.76 9.48 7.03
N GLN A 19 5.70 10.15 6.34
CA GLN A 19 6.62 11.09 6.97
C GLN A 19 5.94 12.30 7.61
N GLY A 20 4.75 12.70 7.13
CA GLY A 20 3.98 13.81 7.68
C GLY A 20 3.13 13.44 8.90
N LEU A 21 3.06 12.16 9.26
CA LEU A 21 2.26 11.71 10.40
C LEU A 21 2.98 11.96 11.74
N PRO A 22 2.25 12.24 12.82
CA PRO A 22 2.83 12.33 14.14
C PRO A 22 3.56 11.03 14.54
N ASN A 23 4.64 11.16 15.31
CA ASN A 23 5.37 10.00 15.80
C ASN A 23 4.47 9.05 16.61
N ALA A 24 4.64 7.74 16.42
CA ALA A 24 3.94 6.69 17.16
C ALA A 24 2.39 6.83 17.18
N CYS A 25 1.78 7.35 16.11
CA CYS A 25 0.32 7.51 16.01
C CYS A 25 -0.41 6.32 15.35
N ILE A 26 0.31 5.24 15.01
CA ILE A 26 -0.23 4.06 14.34
C ILE A 26 0.02 2.84 15.22
N ASP A 27 -1.05 2.14 15.59
CA ASP A 27 -0.96 0.91 16.40
C ASP A 27 -0.67 -0.33 15.53
N CYS A 28 -1.11 -0.33 14.27
CA CYS A 28 -0.97 -1.46 13.35
C CYS A 28 -0.84 -0.99 11.90
N VAL A 29 0.04 -1.64 11.14
CA VAL A 29 0.20 -1.43 9.69
C VAL A 29 -0.10 -2.76 8.99
N CYS A 30 -1.11 -2.76 8.11
CA CYS A 30 -1.39 -3.87 7.19
C CYS A 30 -1.06 -3.39 5.78
N ILE A 31 -0.15 -4.08 5.09
CA ILE A 31 0.34 -3.67 3.78
C ILE A 31 0.51 -4.89 2.87
N ASP A 32 0.13 -4.73 1.61
CA ASP A 32 0.43 -5.66 0.51
C ASP A 32 1.27 -4.91 -0.54
N PRO A 33 2.59 -4.80 -0.34
CA PRO A 33 3.44 -4.03 -1.23
C PRO A 33 3.63 -4.76 -2.58
N PRO A 34 4.02 -4.06 -3.65
CA PRO A 34 4.38 -4.75 -4.89
C PRO A 34 5.57 -5.68 -4.65
N TYR A 35 5.36 -7.00 -4.81
CA TYR A 35 6.41 -8.00 -4.54
C TYR A 35 7.51 -8.07 -5.59
N CYS A 36 7.35 -7.42 -6.74
CA CYS A 36 8.30 -7.44 -7.87
C CYS A 36 8.76 -8.84 -8.32
N SER A 37 8.09 -9.90 -7.87
CA SER A 37 8.42 -11.31 -8.08
C SER A 37 8.07 -11.81 -9.48
N GLY A 38 7.62 -10.92 -10.37
CA GLY A 38 7.19 -11.27 -11.72
C GLY A 38 5.85 -11.99 -11.81
N GLY A 39 5.10 -12.13 -10.71
CA GLY A 39 3.81 -12.85 -10.68
C GLY A 39 2.82 -12.41 -11.75
N VAL A 40 2.69 -11.10 -12.02
CA VAL A 40 1.81 -10.58 -13.07
C VAL A 40 2.28 -11.00 -14.47
N LYS A 41 3.61 -11.04 -14.70
CA LYS A 41 4.17 -11.53 -15.97
C LYS A 41 3.98 -13.03 -16.13
N SER A 42 4.11 -13.80 -15.05
CA SER A 42 3.93 -15.26 -15.09
C SER A 42 2.46 -15.66 -15.29
N LEU A 43 1.51 -14.93 -14.70
CA LEU A 43 0.07 -15.08 -14.96
C LEU A 43 -0.28 -14.82 -16.43
N ASN A 44 0.21 -13.71 -17.00
CA ASN A 44 -0.03 -13.40 -18.41
C ASN A 44 0.60 -14.44 -19.36
N ALA A 45 1.80 -14.94 -19.05
CA ALA A 45 2.44 -16.00 -19.84
C ALA A 45 1.66 -17.33 -19.79
N ARG A 46 1.09 -17.67 -18.63
CA ARG A 46 0.22 -18.86 -18.48
C ARG A 46 -1.06 -18.72 -19.29
N ASN A 47 -1.73 -17.58 -19.22
CA ASN A 47 -2.97 -17.33 -19.95
C ASN A 47 -2.78 -17.27 -21.48
N ALA A 48 -1.59 -16.91 -21.96
CA ALA A 48 -1.27 -16.95 -23.39
C ALA A 48 -1.02 -18.39 -23.93
N SER A 49 -0.86 -19.37 -23.04
CA SER A 49 -0.59 -20.77 -23.39
C SER A 49 -1.83 -21.67 -23.29
N THR A 50 -2.99 -21.10 -22.96
CA THR A 50 -4.32 -21.74 -22.94
C THR A 50 -5.18 -21.22 -24.07
#